data_AF-A0A962WMW2-F1
#
_entry.id   AF-A0A962WMW2-F1
#
_cell.length_a   1.000
_cell.length_b   1.000
_cell.length_c   1.000
_cell.angle_alpha   90.00
_cell.angle_beta   90.00
_cell.angle_gamma   90.00
#
_symmetry.space_group_name_H-M   'P 1'
#
loop_
_entity.id
_entity.type
_entity.pdbx_description
1 polymer ?
#
loop_
_entity_poly.entity_id
_entity_poly.type
_entity_poly.pdbx_seq_one_letter_code
_entity_poly.pdbx_strand_id
1 'polypeptide(L)'
;MSSLLHVGDRLDLDLETERWVCGKCSQDLGNARDNVKRGLLVAERDPAEVHPPLIAGEFTFSPNPQWVRILEFYCPGCGLQVETEYLPPGHPITNTTELDLDAIKARLAAGELVLDDGHLRPAGEEQR
;
A
#
# COMPACT_ATOMS: atom_id res chain seq x y z
N MET A 1 10.32 13.69 -17.96
CA MET A 1 9.14 13.94 -17.10
C MET A 1 8.98 12.71 -16.23
N SER A 2 8.71 12.86 -14.94
CA SER A 2 8.51 11.71 -14.04
C SER A 2 7.25 10.94 -14.48
N SER A 3 7.31 9.62 -14.58
CA SER A 3 6.17 8.71 -14.78
C SER A 3 5.60 8.18 -13.46
N LEU A 4 6.15 8.65 -12.33
CA LEU A 4 5.84 8.17 -11.00
C LEU A 4 4.52 8.78 -10.50
N LEU A 5 3.59 7.92 -10.11
CA LEU A 5 2.31 8.25 -9.50
C LEU A 5 2.35 7.90 -8.01
N HIS A 6 2.16 8.88 -7.14
CA HIS A 6 1.97 8.70 -5.70
C HIS A 6 0.57 8.14 -5.43
N VAL A 7 0.49 6.83 -5.12
CA VAL A 7 -0.79 6.13 -4.89
C VAL A 7 -1.17 6.15 -3.41
N GLY A 8 -0.19 6.09 -2.52
CA GLY A 8 -0.35 6.27 -1.09
C GLY A 8 0.91 6.86 -0.46
N ASP A 9 0.89 7.08 0.85
CA ASP A 9 2.01 7.74 1.59
C ASP A 9 3.37 7.06 1.39
N ARG A 10 3.38 5.74 1.16
CA ARG A 10 4.59 4.91 1.12
C ARG A 10 4.71 4.05 -0.13
N LEU A 11 3.78 4.23 -1.07
CA LEU A 11 3.62 3.38 -2.24
C LEU A 11 3.38 4.24 -3.48
N ASP A 12 4.31 4.10 -4.41
CA ASP A 12 4.24 4.74 -5.70
C ASP A 12 4.07 3.69 -6.80
N LEU A 13 3.67 4.16 -7.98
CA LEU A 13 3.52 3.38 -9.19
C LEU A 13 4.27 4.06 -10.32
N ASP A 14 5.17 3.35 -10.98
CA ASP A 14 5.77 3.83 -12.23
C ASP A 14 4.85 3.46 -13.39
N LEU A 15 4.22 4.48 -13.99
CA LEU A 15 3.28 4.29 -15.09
C LEU A 15 3.97 3.80 -16.36
N GLU A 16 5.25 4.11 -16.58
CA GLU A 16 5.96 3.67 -17.79
C GLU A 16 6.23 2.16 -17.72
N THR A 17 6.79 1.71 -16.60
CA THR A 17 7.21 0.32 -16.42
C THR A 17 6.13 -0.60 -15.84
N GLU A 18 5.00 -0.04 -15.39
CA GLU A 18 3.91 -0.74 -14.70
C GLU A 18 4.39 -1.50 -13.46
N ARG A 19 5.19 -0.83 -12.63
CA ARG A 19 5.76 -1.40 -11.41
C ARG A 19 5.27 -0.66 -10.17
N TRP A 20 4.90 -1.42 -9.15
CA TRP A 20 4.83 -0.89 -7.80
C TRP A 20 6.25 -0.58 -7.32
N VAL A 21 6.45 0.59 -6.73
CA VAL A 21 7.75 1.00 -6.18
C VAL A 21 7.60 1.62 -4.80
N CYS A 22 8.59 1.39 -3.94
CA CYS A 22 8.57 1.93 -2.59
C CYS A 22 8.74 3.47 -2.62
N GLY A 23 7.81 4.21 -2.04
CA GLY A 23 7.84 5.68 -2.03
C GLY A 23 8.99 6.31 -1.22
N LYS A 24 9.80 5.50 -0.51
CA LYS A 24 10.97 5.98 0.24
C LYS A 24 12.30 5.65 -0.43
N CYS A 25 12.46 4.41 -0.91
CA CYS A 25 13.75 3.93 -1.40
C CYS A 25 13.74 3.51 -2.87
N SER A 26 12.60 3.66 -3.54
CA SER A 26 12.38 3.29 -4.95
C SER A 26 12.64 1.82 -5.27
N GLN A 27 12.71 0.95 -4.25
CA GLN A 27 12.77 -0.50 -4.44
C GLN A 27 11.57 -0.95 -5.27
N ASP A 28 11.83 -1.77 -6.30
CA ASP A 28 10.79 -2.43 -7.07
C ASP A 28 10.06 -3.47 -6.20
N LEU A 29 8.74 -3.34 -6.13
CA LEU A 29 7.82 -4.12 -5.30
C LEU A 29 6.93 -5.07 -6.11
N GLY A 30 7.07 -5.14 -7.43
CA GLY A 30 6.29 -6.08 -8.26
C GLY A 30 5.48 -5.44 -9.37
N ASN A 31 4.73 -6.28 -10.09
CA ASN A 31 3.88 -5.84 -11.19
C ASN A 31 2.70 -5.04 -10.64
N ALA A 32 2.44 -3.86 -11.21
CA ALA A 32 1.35 -2.98 -10.77
C ALA A 32 -0.06 -3.56 -10.99
N ARG A 33 -0.19 -4.60 -11.82
CA ARG A 33 -1.43 -5.34 -12.07
C ARG A 33 -1.67 -6.48 -11.08
N ASP A 34 -0.68 -6.80 -10.25
CA ASP A 34 -0.79 -7.75 -9.16
C ASP A 34 -0.99 -7.03 -7.83
N ASN A 35 -1.43 -7.78 -6.82
CA ASN A 35 -1.44 -7.31 -5.43
C ASN A 35 0.00 -6.97 -4.99
N VAL A 36 0.25 -5.70 -4.67
CA VAL A 36 1.55 -5.18 -4.22
C VAL A 36 2.15 -5.98 -3.05
N LYS A 37 1.30 -6.55 -2.19
CA LYS A 37 1.73 -7.33 -1.02
C LYS A 37 2.53 -8.56 -1.39
N ARG A 38 2.48 -9.03 -2.64
CA ARG A 38 3.30 -10.14 -3.14
C ARG A 38 4.79 -9.83 -3.20
N GLY A 39 5.19 -8.56 -3.33
CA GLY A 39 6.60 -8.15 -3.33
C GLY A 39 7.06 -7.53 -2.01
N LEU A 40 6.24 -7.60 -0.96
CA LEU A 40 6.58 -7.13 0.38
C LEU A 40 6.99 -8.30 1.28
N LEU A 41 7.81 -8.01 2.29
CA LEU A 41 8.03 -8.92 3.40
C LEU A 41 6.82 -8.83 4.33
N VAL A 42 6.37 -9.94 4.89
CA VAL A 42 5.22 -9.97 5.82
C VAL A 42 5.66 -10.48 7.19
N ALA A 43 5.17 -9.82 8.24
CA ALA A 43 5.26 -10.31 9.61
C ALA A 43 3.86 -10.46 10.20
N GLU A 44 3.60 -11.61 10.83
CA GLU A 44 2.42 -11.85 11.65
C GLU A 44 2.76 -11.50 13.11
N ARG A 45 2.19 -10.42 13.62
CA ARG A 45 2.40 -9.94 14.99
C ARG A 45 1.32 -10.45 15.93
N ASP A 46 1.71 -10.73 17.17
CA ASP A 46 0.76 -10.84 18.26
C ASP A 46 0.19 -9.45 18.59
N PRO A 47 -1.15 -9.28 18.68
CA PRO A 47 -1.74 -7.99 19.02
C PRO A 47 -1.21 -7.37 20.31
N ALA A 48 -0.81 -8.17 21.30
CA ALA A 48 -0.31 -7.68 22.59
C ALA A 48 1.05 -6.96 22.49
N GLU A 49 1.79 -7.20 21.41
CA GLU A 49 3.05 -6.49 21.15
C GLU A 49 2.82 -5.06 20.61
N VAL A 50 1.63 -4.77 20.09
CA VAL A 50 1.23 -3.45 19.56
C VAL A 50 0.31 -2.74 20.54
N HIS A 51 -0.65 -3.46 21.10
CA HIS A 51 -1.66 -2.97 22.03
C HIS A 51 -1.45 -3.61 23.41
N PRO A 52 -0.80 -2.92 24.36
CA PRO A 52 -0.61 -3.47 25.70
C PRO A 52 -1.96 -3.81 26.36
N PRO A 53 -2.09 -4.94 27.08
CA PRO A 53 -3.36 -5.36 27.66
C PRO A 53 -3.87 -4.45 28.79
N LEU A 54 -2.96 -3.73 29.48
CA LEU A 54 -3.16 -2.81 30.62
C LEU A 54 -3.79 -3.41 31.89
N ILE A 55 -4.58 -4.47 31.78
CA ILE A 55 -5.20 -5.22 32.87
C ILE A 55 -5.00 -6.73 32.67
N ALA A 56 -5.14 -7.49 33.75
CA ALA A 56 -5.12 -8.96 33.70
C ALA A 56 -6.54 -9.51 33.50
N GLY A 57 -6.66 -10.62 32.78
CA GLY A 57 -7.93 -11.34 32.58
C GLY A 57 -8.14 -11.77 31.13
N GLU A 58 -9.29 -12.38 30.86
CA GLU A 58 -9.70 -12.81 29.52
C GLU A 58 -10.05 -11.61 28.61
N PHE A 59 -10.68 -10.58 29.18
CA PHE A 59 -11.02 -9.34 28.49
C PHE A 59 -10.08 -8.23 28.94
N THR A 60 -9.29 -7.72 28.00
CA THR A 60 -8.28 -6.68 28.25
C THR A 60 -8.38 -5.59 27.18
N PHE A 61 -7.51 -4.59 27.22
CA PHE A 61 -7.40 -3.58 26.16
C PHE A 61 -6.54 -4.04 24.96
N SER A 62 -6.08 -5.29 24.98
CA SER A 62 -5.44 -5.94 23.83
C SER A 62 -6.43 -6.86 23.12
N PRO A 63 -6.46 -6.86 21.76
CA PRO A 63 -7.19 -7.88 21.02
C PRO A 63 -6.72 -9.30 21.36
N ASN A 64 -7.61 -10.28 21.29
CA ASN A 64 -7.29 -11.68 21.56
C ASN A 64 -6.52 -12.29 20.35
N PRO A 65 -5.30 -12.83 20.55
CA PRO A 65 -4.46 -13.36 19.47
C PRO A 65 -5.03 -14.58 18.75
N GLN A 66 -5.99 -15.29 19.34
CA GLN A 66 -6.68 -16.39 18.68
C GLN A 66 -7.79 -15.90 17.74
N TRP A 67 -8.22 -14.64 17.88
CA TRP A 67 -9.31 -14.06 17.10
C TRP A 67 -8.78 -13.19 15.97
N VAL A 68 -7.64 -12.53 16.19
CA VAL A 68 -7.05 -11.60 15.23
C VAL A 68 -5.53 -11.60 15.33
N ARG A 69 -4.87 -11.45 14.19
CA ARG A 69 -3.45 -11.20 14.02
C ARG A 69 -3.25 -9.89 13.29
N ILE A 70 -2.12 -9.23 13.54
CA ILE A 70 -1.76 -8.02 12.82
C ILE A 70 -0.70 -8.39 11.81
N LEU A 71 -1.04 -8.32 10.53
CA LEU A 71 -0.10 -8.49 9.44
C LEU A 71 0.53 -7.14 9.10
N GLU A 72 1.84 -7.08 9.15
CA GLU A 72 2.61 -5.89 8.79
C GLU A 72 3.39 -6.19 7.51
N PHE A 73 3.27 -5.34 6.50
CA PHE A 73 3.90 -5.51 5.20
C PHE A 73 5.02 -4.50 5.02
N TYR A 74 6.22 -4.97 4.73
CA TYR A 74 7.45 -4.19 4.72
C TYR A 74 8.13 -4.18 3.36
N CYS A 75 8.68 -3.04 2.98
CA CYS A 75 9.56 -2.94 1.83
C CYS A 75 10.82 -3.81 2.04
N PRO A 76 11.18 -4.69 1.10
CA PRO A 76 12.37 -5.54 1.23
C PRO A 76 13.70 -4.77 1.13
N GLY A 77 13.70 -3.56 0.57
CA GLY A 77 14.90 -2.73 0.43
C GLY A 77 15.26 -1.96 1.69
N CYS A 78 14.28 -1.26 2.29
CA CYS A 78 14.53 -0.34 3.41
C CYS A 78 13.79 -0.66 4.72
N GLY A 79 12.97 -1.72 4.74
CA GLY A 79 12.20 -2.11 5.93
C GLY A 79 11.06 -1.15 6.29
N LEU A 80 10.70 -0.20 5.42
CA LEU A 80 9.54 0.68 5.64
C LEU A 80 8.26 -0.16 5.70
N GLN A 81 7.45 0.02 6.75
CA GLN A 81 6.12 -0.57 6.83
C GLN A 81 5.21 0.12 5.83
N VAL A 82 4.82 -0.56 4.75
CA VAL A 82 4.01 0.00 3.68
C VAL A 82 2.52 -0.08 4.03
N GLU A 83 2.08 -1.17 4.65
CA GLU A 83 0.68 -1.44 4.94
C GLU A 83 0.53 -2.32 6.20
N THR A 84 -0.66 -2.28 6.81
CA THR A 84 -1.02 -3.14 7.95
C THR A 84 -2.46 -3.66 7.84
N GLU A 85 -2.68 -4.94 8.18
CA GLU A 85 -4.01 -5.54 8.20
C GLU A 85 -4.29 -6.28 9.52
N TYR A 86 -5.52 -6.17 10.02
CA TYR A 86 -5.99 -6.94 11.18
C TYR A 86 -6.90 -8.04 10.65
N LEU A 87 -6.41 -9.27 10.63
CA LEU A 87 -7.11 -10.40 10.04
C LEU A 87 -7.25 -11.55 11.03
N PRO A 88 -8.38 -12.28 11.04
CA PRO A 88 -8.47 -13.56 11.74
C PRO A 88 -7.42 -14.55 11.23
N PRO A 89 -6.87 -15.44 12.09
CA PRO A 89 -5.95 -16.48 11.65
C PRO A 89 -6.52 -17.31 10.48
N GLY A 90 -5.75 -17.40 9.38
CA GLY A 90 -6.14 -18.14 8.18
C GLY A 90 -7.04 -17.38 7.19
N HIS A 91 -7.47 -16.16 7.51
CA HIS A 91 -8.18 -15.32 6.54
C HIS A 91 -7.25 -14.95 5.37
N PRO A 92 -7.74 -14.92 4.12
CA PRO A 92 -6.93 -14.49 2.98
C PRO A 92 -6.50 -13.03 3.11
N ILE A 93 -5.27 -12.73 2.72
CA ILE A 93 -4.75 -11.36 2.64
C ILE A 93 -5.55 -10.59 1.58
N THR A 94 -6.04 -9.40 1.92
CA THR A 94 -6.90 -8.61 1.03
C THR A 94 -6.09 -8.00 -0.12
N ASN A 95 -6.64 -8.02 -1.34
CA ASN A 95 -6.15 -7.15 -2.41
C ASN A 95 -6.82 -5.78 -2.28
N THR A 96 -6.10 -4.81 -1.74
CA THR A 96 -6.68 -3.50 -1.35
C THR A 96 -6.65 -2.47 -2.47
N THR A 97 -5.80 -2.65 -3.48
CA THR A 97 -5.60 -1.65 -4.53
C THR A 97 -5.45 -2.32 -5.88
N GLU A 98 -6.44 -2.08 -6.75
CA GLU A 98 -6.46 -2.51 -8.14
C GLU A 98 -6.72 -1.27 -9.00
N LEU A 99 -5.78 -0.91 -9.86
CA LEU A 99 -5.86 0.27 -10.71
C LEU A 99 -6.03 -0.14 -12.16
N ASP A 100 -6.95 0.53 -12.86
CA ASP A 100 -7.08 0.40 -14.31
C ASP A 100 -5.98 1.23 -15.00
N LEU A 101 -4.80 0.62 -15.15
CA LEU A 101 -3.63 1.26 -15.74
C LEU A 101 -3.87 1.68 -17.19
N ASP A 102 -4.64 0.89 -17.93
CA ASP A 102 -4.93 1.16 -19.34
C ASP A 102 -5.79 2.41 -19.48
N ALA A 103 -6.85 2.53 -18.65
CA ALA A 103 -7.66 3.74 -18.62
C ALA A 103 -6.88 4.97 -18.16
N ILE A 104 -6.04 4.84 -17.11
CA ILE A 104 -5.21 5.96 -16.63
C ILE A 104 -4.28 6.46 -17.74
N LYS A 105 -3.55 5.54 -18.40
CA LYS A 105 -2.65 5.88 -19.50
C LYS A 105 -3.38 6.48 -20.69
N ALA A 106 -4.55 5.94 -21.05
CA ALA A 106 -5.36 6.47 -22.15
C ALA A 106 -5.80 7.91 -21.88
N ARG A 107 -6.23 8.22 -20.65
CA ARG A 107 -6.66 9.57 -20.26
C ARG A 107 -5.51 10.58 -20.18
N LEU A 108 -4.33 10.14 -19.74
CA LEU A 108 -3.10 10.94 -19.83
C LEU A 108 -2.73 11.22 -21.30
N ALA A 109 -2.79 10.21 -22.17
CA ALA A 109 -2.50 10.37 -23.59
C ALA A 109 -3.51 11.26 -24.32
N ALA A 110 -4.78 11.23 -23.91
CA ALA A 110 -5.84 12.10 -24.41
C ALA A 110 -5.72 13.55 -23.90
N GLY A 111 -4.83 13.81 -22.93
CA GLY A 111 -4.68 15.12 -22.29
C GLY A 111 -5.85 15.49 -21.38
N GLU A 112 -6.66 14.52 -20.93
CA GLU A 112 -7.72 14.75 -19.94
C GLU A 112 -7.15 14.86 -18.52
N LEU A 113 -6.05 14.15 -18.28
CA LEU A 113 -5.31 14.16 -17.04
C LEU A 113 -3.90 14.68 -17.28
N VAL A 114 -3.34 15.30 -16.27
CA VAL A 114 -1.92 15.62 -16.17
C VAL A 114 -1.34 14.96 -14.92
N LEU A 115 -0.09 14.55 -15.00
CA LEU A 115 0.68 14.12 -13.84
C LEU A 115 1.47 15.33 -13.33
N ASP A 116 1.02 15.90 -12.21
CA ASP A 116 1.62 17.08 -11.58
C ASP A 116 2.17 16.71 -10.20
N ASP A 117 3.48 16.85 -10.03
CA ASP A 117 4.22 16.42 -8.83
C ASP A 117 3.84 15.01 -8.35
N GLY A 118 3.74 14.08 -9.29
CA GLY A 118 3.37 12.69 -9.02
C GLY A 118 1.89 12.45 -8.68
N HIS A 119 1.03 13.45 -8.80
CA HIS A 119 -0.42 13.31 -8.59
C HIS A 119 -1.21 13.50 -9.88
N LEU A 120 -2.24 12.68 -10.09
CA LEU A 120 -3.17 12.86 -11.22
C LEU A 120 -4.09 14.05 -10.96
N ARG A 121 -4.16 14.97 -11.93
CA ARG A 121 -5.07 16.13 -11.91
C ARG A 121 -5.82 16.26 -13.23
N PRO A 122 -7.07 16.77 -13.23
CA PRO A 122 -7.74 17.15 -14.47
C PRO A 122 -6.93 18.21 -15.23
N ALA A 123 -6.85 18.07 -16.55
CA ALA A 123 -6.23 19.10 -17.38
C ALA A 123 -7.09 20.38 -17.39
N GLY A 124 -6.46 21.55 -17.24
CA GLY A 124 -7.13 22.85 -17.35
C GLY A 124 -7.76 23.40 -16.07
N GLU A 125 -7.66 22.69 -14.94
CA GLU A 125 -8.01 23.27 -13.62
C GLU A 125 -6.77 23.97 -13.02
N GLU A 126 -6.87 25.29 -12.85
CA GLU A 126 -5.85 26.11 -12.21
C GLU A 126 -5.94 25.95 -10.69
N GLN A 127 -4.80 25.68 -10.04
CA GLN A 127 -4.67 25.35 -8.62
C GLN A 127 -5.27 26.49 -7.76
N ARG A 128 -6.37 26.23 -7.06
CA ARG A 128 -6.96 27.16 -6.08
C ARG A 128 -6.34 26.99 -4.71
#